data_AF-A0A815K7T8-F1
#
_entry.id   AF-A0A815K7T8-F1
#
_cell.length_a   1.000
_cell.length_b   1.000
_cell.length_c   1.000
_cell.angle_alpha   90.00
_cell.angle_beta   90.00
_cell.angle_gamma   90.00
#
_symmetry.space_group_name_H-M   'P 1'
#
loop_
_entity.id
_entity.type
_entity.pdbx_description
1 polymer ?
#
loop_
_entity_poly.entity_id
_entity_poly.type
_entity_poly.pdbx_seq_one_letter_code
_entity_poly.pdbx_strand_id
1 'polypeptide(L)'
;MMQIESSTVTESDIAPDIFDRLYSKYNETLSCPCSITSISYKNFVSNTIKLHPVCSSRFVSEEWIHALYLSNASRYGVSDFRTTASSQFEILSSFCSLAQDIVDHTKNDVGSEEFVTIDLLSDEQVQHEVDVIIESFKNSASARMIMFLDYFRSTIRGNYLISALNTNLIVEIPYNFSVRMYTILNPTMYTLTNGSILTCSKDNPSSAATLSPVIYESHSSYLSINFKDPSNSTIVSGFFAGCTPLEALLRSTLDCLYEIKCLKLLPDYFPRLNYLSFILHEISQINSTSISCICATDPDCQTAAVVYYSGSSVISDEVINIIYKLPGLIRGCLNSDSLLQSTLQCLYPESNSDCFANLMTYTKTSYGTYNLNISAVDLHPLVYNPTSSHFPPNTLISTIFKEMMLEQWNSSASYEQFYESCAPKYCTYHQKIRTKTIVDILITLLSMIGGLAVSLHLITPHFVKFLFNLRVMIPKRKQQQQQQQGNH
;
A
#
# COMPACT_ATOMS: atom_id res chain seq x y z
N MET A 1 60.92 21.64 13.17
CA MET A 1 59.63 21.03 13.63
C MET A 1 58.66 21.23 12.48
N MET A 2 58.19 20.15 11.86
CA MET A 2 57.49 20.24 10.57
C MET A 2 56.15 20.96 10.74
N GLN A 3 56.07 22.20 10.23
CA GLN A 3 54.79 22.90 10.13
C GLN A 3 53.97 22.28 8.99
N ILE A 4 52.67 22.08 9.25
CA ILE A 4 51.70 21.63 8.26
C ILE A 4 50.82 22.84 8.00
N GLU A 5 51.02 23.50 6.86
CA GLU A 5 50.19 24.62 6.44
C GLU A 5 49.04 24.10 5.58
N SER A 6 47.83 24.63 5.82
CA SER A 6 46.66 24.38 4.98
C SER A 6 46.58 25.46 3.91
N SER A 7 46.49 25.07 2.64
CA SER A 7 46.22 25.97 1.53
C SER A 7 44.88 25.61 0.90
N THR A 8 44.02 26.61 0.72
CA THR A 8 42.78 26.46 -0.05
C THR A 8 43.09 26.54 -1.53
N VAL A 9 42.68 25.54 -2.29
CA VAL A 9 42.73 25.52 -3.75
C VAL A 9 41.31 25.70 -4.29
N THR A 10 41.15 26.46 -5.37
CA THR A 10 39.88 26.64 -6.07
C THR A 10 40.00 26.06 -7.48
N GLU A 11 39.09 25.14 -7.82
CA GLU A 11 38.93 24.59 -9.18
C GLU A 11 37.66 25.21 -9.80
N SER A 12 37.69 25.58 -11.09
CA SER A 12 36.53 26.08 -11.85
C SER A 12 36.06 25.05 -12.89
N ASP A 13 34.91 25.32 -13.51
CA ASP A 13 34.36 24.50 -14.61
C ASP A 13 34.19 23.02 -14.21
N ILE A 14 33.50 22.83 -13.08
CA ILE A 14 33.31 21.51 -12.46
C ILE A 14 32.41 20.66 -13.37
N ALA A 15 33.02 19.65 -13.99
CA ALA A 15 32.35 18.53 -14.64
C ALA A 15 32.19 17.35 -13.65
N PRO A 16 31.26 16.40 -13.88
CA PRO A 16 31.03 15.29 -12.94
C PRO A 16 32.29 14.48 -12.61
N ASP A 17 33.14 14.17 -13.60
CA ASP A 17 34.39 13.44 -13.41
C ASP A 17 35.44 14.23 -12.58
N ILE A 18 35.38 15.56 -12.65
CA ILE A 18 36.21 16.46 -11.83
C ILE A 18 35.71 16.43 -10.39
N PHE A 19 34.39 16.50 -10.17
CA PHE A 19 33.79 16.39 -8.85
C PHE A 19 34.14 15.05 -8.20
N ASP A 20 33.91 13.92 -8.86
CA ASP A 20 34.21 12.57 -8.32
C ASP A 20 35.68 12.42 -7.91
N ARG A 21 36.60 12.94 -8.75
CA ARG A 21 38.05 12.95 -8.49
C ARG A 21 38.44 13.83 -7.30
N LEU A 22 37.76 14.97 -7.11
CA LEU A 22 37.98 15.84 -5.95
C LEU A 22 37.38 15.22 -4.68
N TYR A 23 36.15 14.71 -4.76
CA TYR A 23 35.42 14.10 -3.65
C TYR A 23 36.16 12.89 -3.10
N SER A 24 36.57 11.95 -3.96
CA SER A 24 37.35 10.75 -3.57
C SER A 24 38.69 11.03 -2.88
N LYS A 25 39.20 12.27 -2.96
CA LYS A 25 40.53 12.66 -2.43
C LYS A 25 40.47 13.68 -1.30
N TYR A 26 39.41 14.49 -1.23
CA TYR A 26 39.31 15.66 -0.35
C TYR A 26 37.96 15.81 0.37
N ASN A 27 37.07 14.81 0.34
CA ASN A 27 35.69 14.85 0.88
C ASN A 27 35.49 15.66 2.17
N GLU A 28 36.31 15.45 3.22
CA GLU A 28 36.21 16.16 4.52
C GLU A 28 36.36 17.69 4.41
N THR A 29 36.89 18.20 3.30
CA THR A 29 37.25 19.61 3.10
C THR A 29 36.76 20.19 1.76
N LEU A 30 36.06 19.39 0.96
CA LEU A 30 35.55 19.80 -0.34
C LEU A 30 34.22 20.55 -0.15
N SER A 31 34.13 21.76 -0.69
CA SER A 31 32.88 22.51 -0.86
C SER A 31 32.73 22.89 -2.32
N CYS A 32 31.56 22.67 -2.89
CA CYS A 32 31.23 22.87 -4.30
C CYS A 32 29.85 23.55 -4.38
N PRO A 33 29.76 24.88 -4.13
CA PRO A 33 28.47 25.53 -3.94
C PRO A 33 27.55 25.43 -5.16
N CYS A 34 26.32 24.99 -4.96
CA CYS A 34 25.29 24.97 -6.00
C CYS A 34 24.91 26.40 -6.42
N SER A 35 24.63 26.59 -7.72
CA SER A 35 23.99 27.83 -8.22
C SER A 35 22.52 27.93 -7.81
N ILE A 36 21.85 26.79 -7.60
CA ILE A 36 20.47 26.69 -7.11
C ILE A 36 20.47 25.78 -5.89
N THR A 37 20.03 26.31 -4.74
CA THR A 37 20.08 25.59 -3.44
C THR A 37 18.74 24.96 -3.03
N SER A 38 17.74 24.99 -3.92
CA SER A 38 16.38 24.45 -3.73
C SER A 38 15.97 23.83 -5.05
N ILE A 39 15.87 22.50 -5.10
CA ILE A 39 15.62 21.73 -6.32
C ILE A 39 14.39 20.86 -6.09
N SER A 40 13.28 21.14 -6.77
CA SER A 40 12.07 20.31 -6.70
C SER A 40 12.39 18.84 -6.97
N TYR A 41 11.95 17.96 -6.07
CA TYR A 41 12.13 16.50 -6.17
C TYR A 41 11.59 15.94 -7.49
N LYS A 42 10.52 16.53 -8.04
CA LYS A 42 9.93 16.15 -9.34
C LYS A 42 10.90 16.26 -10.52
N ASN A 43 11.96 17.07 -10.43
CA ASN A 43 12.92 17.26 -11.52
C ASN A 43 13.90 16.11 -11.67
N PHE A 44 14.16 15.35 -10.60
CA PHE A 44 15.20 14.32 -10.58
C PHE A 44 14.81 12.99 -9.90
N VAL A 45 13.64 12.90 -9.26
CA VAL A 45 13.18 11.65 -8.61
C VAL A 45 12.07 10.97 -9.39
N SER A 46 12.28 9.68 -9.70
CA SER A 46 11.28 8.82 -10.30
C SER A 46 10.75 7.80 -9.29
N ASN A 47 9.44 7.54 -9.32
CA ASN A 47 8.75 6.64 -8.39
C ASN A 47 7.94 5.60 -9.15
N THR A 48 8.31 4.33 -8.98
CA THR A 48 7.59 3.15 -9.49
C THR A 48 6.96 2.40 -8.33
N ILE A 49 5.63 2.30 -8.35
CA ILE A 49 4.84 1.75 -7.24
C ILE A 49 4.00 0.58 -7.76
N LYS A 50 3.93 -0.50 -6.97
CA LYS A 50 3.17 -1.70 -7.28
C LYS A 50 2.26 -2.04 -6.10
N LEU A 51 0.97 -2.14 -6.34
CA LEU A 51 -0.01 -2.62 -5.37
C LEU A 51 -0.14 -4.16 -5.39
N HIS A 52 -0.79 -4.71 -4.37
CA HIS A 52 -1.05 -6.13 -4.18
C HIS A 52 -1.82 -6.70 -5.38
N PRO A 53 -1.48 -7.89 -5.93
CA PRO A 53 -2.08 -8.43 -7.15
C PRO A 53 -3.61 -8.51 -7.16
N VAL A 54 -4.25 -8.57 -5.99
CA VAL A 54 -5.71 -8.55 -5.88
C VAL A 54 -6.34 -7.26 -6.45
N CYS A 55 -5.66 -6.12 -6.32
CA CYS A 55 -6.15 -4.81 -6.73
C CYS A 55 -6.17 -4.58 -8.25
N SER A 56 -5.46 -5.41 -9.02
CA SER A 56 -5.53 -5.47 -10.49
C SER A 56 -6.20 -6.75 -11.00
N SER A 57 -6.83 -7.52 -10.11
CA SER A 57 -7.48 -8.79 -10.43
C SER A 57 -8.99 -8.63 -10.67
N ARG A 58 -9.59 -9.62 -11.31
CA ARG A 58 -11.05 -9.72 -11.44
C ARG A 58 -11.81 -9.74 -10.12
N PHE A 59 -11.17 -10.04 -8.98
CA PHE A 59 -11.85 -10.21 -7.70
C PHE A 59 -12.30 -8.88 -7.07
N VAL A 60 -11.84 -7.74 -7.60
CA VAL A 60 -12.29 -6.39 -7.20
C VAL A 60 -13.15 -5.72 -8.28
N SER A 61 -13.50 -6.42 -9.36
CA SER A 61 -14.31 -5.87 -10.46
C SER A 61 -15.80 -5.89 -10.14
N GLU A 62 -16.55 -4.92 -10.69
CA GLU A 62 -18.00 -4.82 -10.54
C GLU A 62 -18.71 -6.10 -10.98
N GLU A 63 -18.23 -6.75 -12.05
CA GLU A 63 -18.77 -8.01 -12.56
C GLU A 63 -18.68 -9.13 -11.52
N TRP A 64 -17.54 -9.25 -10.82
CA TRP A 64 -17.37 -10.25 -9.77
C TRP A 64 -18.28 -9.97 -8.58
N ILE A 65 -18.33 -8.72 -8.12
CA ILE A 65 -19.13 -8.33 -6.95
C ILE A 65 -20.63 -8.51 -7.22
N HIS A 66 -21.11 -8.08 -8.39
CA HIS A 66 -22.51 -8.24 -8.80
C HIS A 66 -22.91 -9.70 -9.07
N ALA A 67 -21.96 -10.55 -9.46
CA ALA A 67 -22.18 -12.00 -9.58
C ALA A 67 -22.24 -12.73 -8.22
N LEU A 68 -21.71 -12.14 -7.15
CA LEU A 68 -21.88 -12.64 -5.77
C LEU A 68 -23.13 -12.09 -5.07
N TYR A 69 -23.81 -11.10 -5.66
CA TYR A 69 -25.00 -10.50 -5.06
C TYR A 69 -26.23 -11.42 -5.10
N LEU A 70 -26.89 -11.55 -3.95
CA LEU A 70 -28.14 -12.30 -3.77
C LEU A 70 -29.20 -11.40 -3.11
N SER A 71 -30.36 -11.23 -3.76
CA SER A 71 -31.47 -10.41 -3.24
C SER A 71 -32.18 -11.01 -2.00
N ASN A 72 -31.74 -12.18 -1.55
CA ASN A 72 -32.16 -12.83 -0.31
C ASN A 72 -30.98 -13.07 0.65
N ALA A 73 -29.83 -12.36 0.47
CA ALA A 73 -28.63 -12.54 1.29
C ALA A 73 -28.92 -12.51 2.81
N SER A 74 -29.76 -11.57 3.26
CA SER A 74 -30.17 -11.42 4.66
C SER A 74 -31.12 -12.53 5.18
N ARG A 75 -31.46 -13.54 4.37
CA ARG A 75 -32.14 -14.78 4.83
C ARG A 75 -31.16 -15.88 5.26
N TYR A 76 -29.89 -15.83 4.84
CA TYR A 76 -28.90 -16.81 5.26
C TYR A 76 -28.36 -16.44 6.66
N GLY A 77 -27.77 -17.41 7.35
CA GLY A 77 -27.15 -17.16 8.67
C GLY A 77 -25.92 -16.26 8.54
N VAL A 78 -25.57 -15.50 9.58
CA VAL A 78 -24.42 -14.57 9.50
C VAL A 78 -23.09 -15.29 9.25
N SER A 79 -22.95 -16.57 9.66
CA SER A 79 -21.81 -17.43 9.33
C SER A 79 -21.74 -17.86 7.86
N ASP A 80 -22.86 -17.80 7.13
CA ASP A 80 -22.92 -18.24 5.75
C ASP A 80 -22.27 -17.20 4.83
N PHE A 81 -21.34 -17.63 3.99
CA PHE A 81 -20.57 -16.74 3.13
C PHE A 81 -21.47 -15.96 2.17
N ARG A 82 -22.60 -16.56 1.72
CA ARG A 82 -23.61 -15.89 0.87
C ARG A 82 -24.22 -14.63 1.50
N THR A 83 -24.22 -14.54 2.83
CA THR A 83 -24.75 -13.36 3.54
C THR A 83 -23.90 -12.13 3.30
N THR A 84 -22.57 -12.27 3.18
CA THR A 84 -21.65 -11.12 3.17
C THR A 84 -20.68 -11.06 1.99
N ALA A 85 -20.55 -12.10 1.17
CA ALA A 85 -19.53 -12.21 0.13
C ALA A 85 -19.45 -10.98 -0.79
N SER A 86 -20.57 -10.54 -1.39
CA SER A 86 -20.60 -9.36 -2.27
C SER A 86 -20.06 -8.12 -1.55
N SER A 87 -20.55 -7.82 -0.35
CA SER A 87 -20.08 -6.67 0.45
C SER A 87 -18.64 -6.80 0.94
N GLN A 88 -18.12 -8.01 1.12
CA GLN A 88 -16.69 -8.20 1.44
C GLN A 88 -15.80 -7.86 0.23
N PHE A 89 -16.17 -8.27 -0.99
CA PHE A 89 -15.43 -7.91 -2.20
C PHE A 89 -15.62 -6.42 -2.59
N GLU A 90 -16.78 -5.82 -2.33
CA GLU A 90 -17.04 -4.37 -2.48
C GLU A 90 -16.06 -3.55 -1.60
N ILE A 91 -15.92 -3.91 -0.33
CA ILE A 91 -14.98 -3.25 0.59
C ILE A 91 -13.53 -3.52 0.18
N LEU A 92 -13.20 -4.72 -0.32
CA LEU A 92 -11.86 -5.02 -0.84
C LEU A 92 -11.52 -4.19 -2.08
N SER A 93 -12.50 -3.93 -2.96
CA SER A 93 -12.34 -3.02 -4.10
C SER A 93 -12.14 -1.58 -3.62
N SER A 94 -13.00 -1.11 -2.71
CA SER A 94 -12.87 0.22 -2.08
C SER A 94 -11.51 0.43 -1.39
N PHE A 95 -10.97 -0.61 -0.75
CA PHE A 95 -9.64 -0.61 -0.14
C PHE A 95 -8.51 -0.47 -1.17
N CYS A 96 -8.63 -1.12 -2.33
CA CYS A 96 -7.69 -1.00 -3.42
C CYS A 96 -7.74 0.39 -4.09
N SER A 97 -8.93 0.95 -4.30
CA SER A 97 -9.10 2.31 -4.82
C SER A 97 -8.52 3.35 -3.86
N LEU A 98 -8.84 3.27 -2.56
CA LEU A 98 -8.28 4.17 -1.54
C LEU A 98 -6.76 4.07 -1.43
N ALA A 99 -6.20 2.86 -1.57
CA ALA A 99 -4.75 2.66 -1.62
C ALA A 99 -4.12 3.36 -2.82
N GLN A 100 -4.73 3.24 -4.00
CA GLN A 100 -4.28 3.90 -5.23
C GLN A 100 -4.33 5.43 -5.09
N ASP A 101 -5.46 5.98 -4.61
CA ASP A 101 -5.62 7.43 -4.40
C ASP A 101 -4.58 7.99 -3.43
N ILE A 102 -4.34 7.31 -2.30
CA ILE A 102 -3.33 7.71 -1.32
C ILE A 102 -1.93 7.65 -1.93
N VAL A 103 -1.61 6.62 -2.71
CA VAL A 103 -0.33 6.48 -3.41
C VAL A 103 -0.11 7.61 -4.41
N ASP A 104 -1.11 7.92 -5.24
CA ASP A 104 -0.99 8.97 -6.25
C ASP A 104 -0.93 10.37 -5.63
N HIS A 105 -1.68 10.63 -4.56
CA HIS A 105 -1.51 11.85 -3.76
C HIS A 105 -0.11 11.95 -3.16
N THR A 106 0.37 10.89 -2.50
CA THR A 106 1.70 10.89 -1.85
C THR A 106 2.82 11.10 -2.88
N LYS A 107 2.69 10.55 -4.09
CA LYS A 107 3.62 10.79 -5.20
C LYS A 107 3.64 12.25 -5.68
N ASN A 108 2.49 12.91 -5.67
CA ASN A 108 2.41 14.34 -5.98
C ASN A 108 2.98 15.21 -4.86
N ASP A 109 2.70 14.88 -3.60
CA ASP A 109 3.24 15.56 -2.42
C ASP A 109 4.78 15.49 -2.42
N VAL A 110 5.37 14.30 -2.57
CA VAL A 110 6.82 14.09 -2.75
C VAL A 110 7.38 14.95 -3.89
N GLY A 111 6.71 14.99 -5.03
CA GLY A 111 7.15 15.81 -6.18
C GLY A 111 7.07 17.32 -5.93
N SER A 112 6.26 17.76 -4.96
CA SER A 112 6.13 19.17 -4.58
C SER A 112 7.14 19.64 -3.53
N GLU A 113 7.84 18.70 -2.88
CA GLU A 113 8.92 19.01 -1.95
C GLU A 113 10.15 19.56 -2.68
N GLU A 114 10.94 20.32 -1.92
CA GLU A 114 12.17 20.97 -2.38
C GLU A 114 13.40 20.33 -1.71
N PHE A 115 14.32 19.83 -2.53
CA PHE A 115 15.61 19.35 -2.07
C PHE A 115 16.53 20.54 -1.78
N VAL A 116 16.84 20.76 -0.50
CA VAL A 116 17.65 21.91 -0.06
C VAL A 116 19.09 21.48 0.22
N THR A 117 20.03 21.96 -0.60
CA THR A 117 21.47 21.79 -0.35
C THR A 117 22.25 23.05 -0.73
N ILE A 118 23.34 23.32 -0.01
CA ILE A 118 24.25 24.45 -0.27
C ILE A 118 25.38 24.02 -1.23
N ASP A 119 25.85 22.78 -1.08
CA ASP A 119 26.95 22.19 -1.84
C ASP A 119 26.44 21.02 -2.72
N LEU A 120 27.15 20.75 -3.82
CA LEU A 120 26.93 19.54 -4.61
C LEU A 120 27.22 18.29 -3.77
N LEU A 121 26.26 17.36 -3.76
CA LEU A 121 26.37 16.07 -3.08
C LEU A 121 26.82 14.97 -4.07
N SER A 122 27.35 13.87 -3.54
CA SER A 122 27.60 12.65 -4.34
C SER A 122 26.32 11.85 -4.59
N ASP A 123 26.32 10.99 -5.62
CA ASP A 123 25.17 10.17 -6.01
C ASP A 123 24.59 9.34 -4.85
N GLU A 124 25.44 8.64 -4.09
CA GLU A 124 25.03 7.90 -2.88
C GLU A 124 24.34 8.79 -1.84
N GLN A 125 24.78 10.04 -1.67
CA GLN A 125 24.15 10.98 -0.74
C GLN A 125 22.79 11.47 -1.25
N VAL A 126 22.68 11.77 -2.55
CA VAL A 126 21.40 12.17 -3.16
C VAL A 126 20.38 11.04 -3.06
N GLN A 127 20.75 9.81 -3.42
CA GLN A 127 19.87 8.65 -3.30
C GLN A 127 19.49 8.38 -1.83
N HIS A 128 20.42 8.51 -0.88
CA HIS A 128 20.12 8.36 0.56
C HIS A 128 19.06 9.37 1.04
N GLU A 129 19.20 10.66 0.71
CA GLU A 129 18.21 11.68 1.07
C GLU A 129 16.85 11.44 0.39
N VAL A 130 16.84 10.92 -0.84
CA VAL A 130 15.61 10.47 -1.52
C VAL A 130 14.95 9.30 -0.79
N ASP A 131 15.71 8.28 -0.38
CA ASP A 131 15.15 7.12 0.33
C ASP A 131 14.62 7.51 1.72
N VAL A 132 15.29 8.44 2.42
CA VAL A 132 14.82 9.00 3.69
C VAL A 132 13.49 9.75 3.54
N ILE A 133 13.34 10.60 2.52
CA ILE A 133 12.08 11.34 2.33
C ILE A 133 10.94 10.39 1.92
N ILE A 134 11.21 9.42 1.03
CA ILE A 134 10.22 8.45 0.55
C ILE A 134 9.71 7.58 1.71
N GLU A 135 10.59 7.09 2.57
CA GLU A 135 10.19 6.30 3.74
C GLU A 135 9.40 7.16 4.75
N SER A 136 9.72 8.45 4.92
CA SER A 136 8.91 9.38 5.72
C SER A 136 7.48 9.53 5.17
N PHE A 137 7.34 9.77 3.86
CA PHE A 137 6.04 9.89 3.20
C PHE A 137 5.22 8.60 3.26
N LYS A 138 5.85 7.43 3.02
CA LYS A 138 5.23 6.11 3.14
C LYS A 138 4.69 5.85 4.56
N ASN A 139 5.46 6.20 5.60
CA ASN A 139 5.02 6.07 6.99
C ASN A 139 3.87 7.04 7.32
N SER A 140 3.92 8.28 6.82
CA SER A 140 2.83 9.27 6.96
C SER A 140 1.53 8.77 6.30
N ALA A 141 1.62 8.22 5.08
CA ALA A 141 0.50 7.69 4.34
C ALA A 141 -0.11 6.44 5.00
N SER A 142 0.71 5.49 5.48
CA SER A 142 0.24 4.33 6.25
C SER A 142 -0.44 4.75 7.55
N ALA A 143 0.10 5.75 8.28
CA ALA A 143 -0.53 6.29 9.48
C ALA A 143 -1.91 6.91 9.18
N ARG A 144 -2.07 7.63 8.07
CA ARG A 144 -3.38 8.15 7.61
C ARG A 144 -4.36 7.01 7.31
N MET A 145 -3.92 5.96 6.65
CA MET A 145 -4.73 4.77 6.34
C MET A 145 -5.22 4.06 7.60
N ILE A 146 -4.34 3.88 8.60
CA ILE A 146 -4.68 3.31 9.91
C ILE A 146 -5.70 4.20 10.64
N MET A 147 -5.46 5.51 10.71
CA MET A 147 -6.37 6.47 11.35
C MET A 147 -7.75 6.48 10.70
N PHE A 148 -7.84 6.42 9.37
CA PHE A 148 -9.10 6.34 8.64
C PHE A 148 -9.89 5.08 9.01
N LEU A 149 -9.22 3.92 9.03
CA LEU A 149 -9.86 2.65 9.38
C LEU A 149 -10.37 2.63 10.82
N ASP A 150 -9.55 3.06 11.77
CA ASP A 150 -9.93 3.07 13.18
C ASP A 150 -10.99 4.14 13.47
N TYR A 151 -10.99 5.27 12.76
CA TYR A 151 -12.10 6.24 12.78
C TYR A 151 -13.40 5.63 12.24
N PHE A 152 -13.36 4.95 11.09
CA PHE A 152 -14.55 4.36 10.47
C PHE A 152 -15.15 3.25 11.33
N ARG A 153 -14.30 2.36 11.89
CA ARG A 153 -14.72 1.31 12.83
C ARG A 153 -15.27 1.88 14.14
N SER A 154 -14.63 2.93 14.68
CA SER A 154 -15.14 3.64 15.86
C SER A 154 -16.49 4.31 15.58
N THR A 155 -16.67 4.87 14.39
CA THR A 155 -17.93 5.48 13.94
C THR A 155 -19.04 4.44 13.80
N ILE A 156 -18.79 3.28 13.17
CA ILE A 156 -19.75 2.17 13.09
C ILE A 156 -20.20 1.71 14.48
N ARG A 157 -19.25 1.48 15.40
CA ARG A 157 -19.52 0.96 16.74
C ARG A 157 -20.18 2.00 17.64
N GLY A 158 -19.68 3.22 17.65
CA GLY A 158 -20.19 4.31 18.50
C GLY A 158 -21.60 4.76 18.13
N ASN A 159 -21.98 4.66 16.85
CA ASN A 159 -23.32 5.00 16.36
C ASN A 159 -24.23 3.78 16.15
N TYR A 160 -23.77 2.56 16.48
CA TYR A 160 -24.50 1.30 16.26
C TYR A 160 -25.06 1.16 14.82
N LEU A 161 -24.26 1.54 13.81
CA LEU A 161 -24.71 1.55 12.41
C LEU A 161 -25.14 0.15 11.98
N ILE A 162 -26.40 0.01 11.58
CA ILE A 162 -27.01 -1.27 11.22
C ILE A 162 -26.49 -1.69 9.83
N SER A 163 -25.92 -2.89 9.75
CA SER A 163 -25.59 -3.52 8.47
C SER A 163 -26.87 -3.78 7.70
N ALA A 164 -26.94 -3.36 6.43
CA ALA A 164 -28.08 -3.66 5.53
C ALA A 164 -28.44 -5.16 5.57
N LEU A 165 -27.41 -6.01 5.64
CA LEU A 165 -27.51 -7.46 5.69
C LEU A 165 -27.98 -8.04 7.04
N ASN A 166 -28.32 -7.19 8.03
CA ASN A 166 -28.73 -7.56 9.39
C ASN A 166 -27.71 -8.43 10.15
N THR A 167 -26.42 -8.28 9.85
CA THR A 167 -25.34 -9.12 10.39
C THR A 167 -24.93 -8.78 11.82
N ASN A 168 -25.06 -7.51 12.21
CA ASN A 168 -24.80 -7.04 13.58
C ASN A 168 -26.08 -6.90 14.43
N LEU A 169 -27.25 -6.89 13.79
CA LEU A 169 -28.50 -6.58 14.45
C LEU A 169 -29.67 -7.30 13.77
N ILE A 170 -30.52 -7.92 14.59
CA ILE A 170 -31.72 -8.67 14.20
C ILE A 170 -32.95 -7.82 14.48
N VAL A 171 -33.87 -7.82 13.51
CA VAL A 171 -35.16 -7.16 13.59
C VAL A 171 -36.21 -8.19 14.04
N GLU A 172 -36.64 -8.11 15.29
CA GLU A 172 -37.66 -9.00 15.86
C GLU A 172 -39.04 -8.31 15.84
N ILE A 173 -40.03 -9.01 15.27
CA ILE A 173 -41.44 -8.60 15.25
C ILE A 173 -42.21 -9.58 16.17
N PRO A 174 -42.60 -9.17 17.39
CA PRO A 174 -43.28 -10.05 18.34
C PRO A 174 -44.72 -10.35 17.90
N TYR A 175 -45.09 -11.63 17.95
CA TYR A 175 -46.33 -12.19 17.39
C TYR A 175 -47.65 -11.81 18.11
N ASN A 176 -47.64 -10.84 19.03
CA ASN A 176 -48.83 -10.45 19.77
C ASN A 176 -49.74 -9.53 18.94
N PHE A 177 -50.60 -10.15 18.14
CA PHE A 177 -51.79 -9.53 17.55
C PHE A 177 -52.57 -8.75 18.62
N SER A 178 -52.61 -7.41 18.52
CA SER A 178 -53.89 -6.64 18.57
C SER A 178 -53.72 -5.12 18.55
N VAL A 179 -52.64 -4.50 19.09
CA VAL A 179 -52.68 -3.03 19.33
C VAL A 179 -51.42 -2.20 19.00
N ARG A 180 -50.20 -2.73 19.07
CA ARG A 180 -48.99 -2.00 18.63
C ARG A 180 -47.93 -2.96 18.08
N MET A 181 -47.54 -2.80 16.81
CA MET A 181 -46.26 -3.34 16.34
C MET A 181 -45.15 -2.51 16.97
N TYR A 182 -44.36 -3.09 17.87
CA TYR A 182 -43.07 -2.55 18.27
C TYR A 182 -42.00 -3.46 17.70
N THR A 183 -41.08 -2.86 16.94
CA THR A 183 -39.94 -3.58 16.38
C THR A 183 -38.85 -3.64 17.44
N ILE A 184 -38.44 -4.83 17.85
CA ILE A 184 -37.31 -4.99 18.76
C ILE A 184 -36.04 -5.12 17.92
N LEU A 185 -35.07 -4.24 18.18
CA LEU A 185 -33.76 -4.26 17.55
C LEU A 185 -32.78 -4.96 18.50
N ASN A 186 -32.50 -6.23 18.26
CA ASN A 186 -31.65 -7.07 19.12
C ASN A 186 -30.26 -7.24 18.48
N PRO A 187 -29.15 -6.98 19.18
CA PRO A 187 -27.82 -7.24 18.63
C PRO A 187 -27.65 -8.73 18.34
N THR A 188 -26.99 -9.07 17.24
CA THR A 188 -26.75 -10.48 16.88
C THR A 188 -25.93 -11.16 17.98
N MET A 189 -26.45 -12.28 18.48
CA MET A 189 -25.85 -13.09 19.55
C MET A 189 -25.13 -14.31 18.98
N TYR A 190 -24.01 -14.67 19.61
CA TYR A 190 -23.07 -15.70 19.16
C TYR A 190 -22.82 -16.65 20.34
N THR A 191 -23.36 -17.86 20.28
CA THR A 191 -23.13 -18.88 21.32
C THR A 191 -21.86 -19.68 21.02
N LEU A 192 -20.86 -19.60 21.89
CA LEU A 192 -19.65 -20.40 21.83
C LEU A 192 -19.92 -21.88 22.20
N THR A 193 -19.00 -22.78 21.85
CA THR A 193 -19.08 -24.22 22.18
C THR A 193 -19.12 -24.50 23.69
N ASN A 194 -18.64 -23.57 24.52
CA ASN A 194 -18.71 -23.64 25.98
C ASN A 194 -20.01 -23.04 26.57
N GLY A 195 -20.96 -22.62 25.75
CA GLY A 195 -22.22 -22.00 26.16
C GLY A 195 -22.17 -20.50 26.46
N SER A 196 -21.00 -19.85 26.35
CA SER A 196 -20.90 -18.39 26.53
C SER A 196 -21.53 -17.64 25.36
N ILE A 197 -22.20 -16.53 25.62
CA ILE A 197 -22.83 -15.69 24.59
C ILE A 197 -21.99 -14.42 24.39
N LEU A 198 -21.55 -14.20 23.15
CA LEU A 198 -20.95 -12.96 22.68
C LEU A 198 -21.97 -12.16 21.85
N THR A 199 -21.79 -10.85 21.73
CA THR A 199 -22.74 -9.94 21.08
C THR A 199 -22.04 -8.97 20.13
N CYS A 200 -22.69 -8.64 19.01
CA CYS A 200 -22.16 -7.65 18.09
C CYS A 200 -22.13 -6.22 18.63
N SER A 201 -22.93 -5.91 19.66
CA SER A 201 -22.93 -4.61 20.34
C SER A 201 -21.72 -4.38 21.25
N LYS A 202 -20.97 -5.42 21.61
CA LYS A 202 -19.88 -5.32 22.60
C LYS A 202 -18.61 -6.07 22.21
N ASP A 203 -18.76 -7.32 21.78
CA ASP A 203 -17.64 -8.27 21.70
C ASP A 203 -17.10 -8.41 20.27
N ASN A 204 -17.86 -7.94 19.27
CA ASN A 204 -17.57 -8.02 17.82
C ASN A 204 -16.98 -9.39 17.39
N PRO A 205 -17.68 -10.51 17.68
CA PRO A 205 -17.21 -11.85 17.37
C PRO A 205 -17.11 -12.12 15.86
N SER A 206 -16.28 -13.11 15.52
CA SER A 206 -16.07 -13.59 14.16
C SER A 206 -15.81 -15.10 14.15
N SER A 207 -16.10 -15.77 13.02
CA SER A 207 -15.84 -17.19 12.77
C SER A 207 -15.32 -17.39 11.34
N ALA A 208 -14.86 -18.59 10.99
CA ALA A 208 -14.70 -18.93 9.57
C ALA A 208 -16.05 -18.79 8.84
N ALA A 209 -16.02 -18.33 7.59
CA ALA A 209 -17.19 -18.29 6.73
C ALA A 209 -17.45 -19.69 6.17
N THR A 210 -18.72 -20.11 6.17
CA THR A 210 -19.11 -21.44 5.69
C THR A 210 -20.22 -21.38 4.65
N LEU A 211 -20.39 -22.44 3.87
CA LEU A 211 -21.44 -22.58 2.86
C LEU A 211 -22.36 -23.73 3.28
N SER A 212 -23.57 -23.40 3.71
CA SER A 212 -24.57 -24.38 4.14
C SER A 212 -25.43 -24.86 2.96
N PRO A 213 -25.62 -26.17 2.74
CA PRO A 213 -26.61 -26.66 1.79
C PRO A 213 -28.06 -26.39 2.24
N VAL A 214 -28.29 -26.13 3.54
CA VAL A 214 -29.61 -25.82 4.10
C VAL A 214 -29.79 -24.31 4.19
N ILE A 215 -30.86 -23.80 3.55
CA ILE A 215 -31.36 -22.44 3.79
C ILE A 215 -32.19 -22.47 5.07
N TYR A 216 -31.71 -21.81 6.13
CA TYR A 216 -32.50 -21.58 7.32
C TYR A 216 -33.50 -20.44 7.06
N GLU A 217 -34.65 -20.75 6.45
CA GLU A 217 -35.74 -19.79 6.35
C GLU A 217 -36.27 -19.45 7.75
N SER A 218 -35.88 -18.28 8.26
CA SER A 218 -36.20 -17.75 9.58
C SER A 218 -37.64 -17.24 9.64
N HIS A 219 -38.61 -18.15 9.53
CA HIS A 219 -40.04 -17.87 9.63
C HIS A 219 -40.52 -17.47 11.05
N SER A 220 -39.62 -17.43 12.05
CA SER A 220 -39.95 -17.14 13.44
C SER A 220 -39.02 -16.12 14.10
N SER A 221 -39.62 -15.32 14.97
CA SER A 221 -39.11 -14.13 15.66
C SER A 221 -38.04 -14.39 16.74
N TYR A 222 -37.25 -15.46 16.64
CA TYR A 222 -36.21 -15.80 17.63
C TYR A 222 -34.93 -16.32 16.97
N LEU A 223 -34.23 -15.43 16.26
CA LEU A 223 -32.91 -15.69 15.68
C LEU A 223 -31.82 -15.72 16.77
N SER A 224 -31.80 -16.78 17.56
CA SER A 224 -30.55 -17.23 18.18
C SER A 224 -29.68 -17.85 17.09
N ILE A 225 -28.93 -17.00 16.37
CA ILE A 225 -27.97 -17.43 15.35
C ILE A 225 -26.79 -18.08 16.07
N ASN A 226 -26.99 -19.32 16.50
CA ASN A 226 -25.90 -20.16 16.95
C ASN A 226 -24.91 -20.29 15.79
N PHE A 227 -23.70 -19.79 15.98
CA PHE A 227 -22.52 -20.08 15.15
C PHE A 227 -22.05 -21.53 15.36
N LYS A 228 -23.02 -22.44 15.38
CA LYS A 228 -22.84 -23.88 15.43
C LYS A 228 -23.12 -24.34 14.02
N ASP A 229 -22.04 -24.58 13.27
CA ASP A 229 -22.11 -25.03 11.89
C ASP A 229 -23.16 -26.14 11.74
N PRO A 230 -24.06 -26.01 10.75
CA PRO A 230 -24.95 -27.11 10.44
C PRO A 230 -24.11 -28.32 10.00
N SER A 231 -24.60 -29.51 10.28
CA SER A 231 -23.98 -30.74 9.78
C SER A 231 -23.82 -30.62 8.25
N ASN A 232 -22.59 -30.75 7.76
CA ASN A 232 -22.19 -30.63 6.35
C ASN A 232 -22.08 -29.20 5.78
N SER A 233 -21.79 -28.17 6.58
CA SER A 233 -21.28 -26.91 6.02
C SER A 233 -19.86 -27.06 5.45
N THR A 234 -19.53 -26.32 4.38
CA THR A 234 -18.18 -26.29 3.80
C THR A 234 -17.49 -24.97 4.14
N ILE A 235 -16.29 -25.00 4.72
CA ILE A 235 -15.52 -23.79 5.04
C ILE A 235 -14.97 -23.16 3.76
N VAL A 236 -15.08 -21.83 3.65
CA VAL A 236 -14.45 -21.04 2.58
C VAL A 236 -13.06 -20.62 3.06
N SER A 237 -12.00 -21.28 2.57
CA SER A 237 -10.61 -21.09 3.02
C SER A 237 -10.22 -19.62 3.13
N GLY A 238 -9.81 -19.17 4.32
CA GLY A 238 -9.34 -17.79 4.54
C GLY A 238 -10.42 -16.73 4.71
N PHE A 239 -11.67 -16.99 4.32
CA PHE A 239 -12.76 -16.04 4.56
C PHE A 239 -13.40 -16.23 5.94
N PHE A 240 -13.75 -15.11 6.56
CA PHE A 240 -14.41 -15.04 7.85
C PHE A 240 -15.81 -14.42 7.72
N ALA A 241 -16.64 -14.73 8.71
CA ALA A 241 -17.92 -14.11 8.98
C ALA A 241 -17.84 -13.34 10.30
N GLY A 242 -18.65 -12.29 10.45
CA GLY A 242 -18.67 -11.46 11.65
C GLY A 242 -19.76 -10.39 11.59
N CYS A 243 -19.77 -9.51 12.59
CA CYS A 243 -20.83 -8.54 12.79
C CYS A 243 -21.06 -7.58 11.61
N THR A 244 -20.02 -7.19 10.90
CA THR A 244 -20.14 -6.41 9.65
C THR A 244 -19.24 -7.02 8.58
N PRO A 245 -19.56 -6.84 7.28
CA PRO A 245 -18.68 -7.26 6.19
C PRO A 245 -17.26 -6.69 6.33
N LEU A 246 -17.11 -5.47 6.85
CA LEU A 246 -15.81 -4.86 7.15
C LEU A 246 -15.02 -5.66 8.20
N GLU A 247 -15.62 -5.95 9.36
CA GLU A 247 -14.93 -6.68 10.43
C GLU A 247 -14.63 -8.14 10.04
N ALA A 248 -15.50 -8.73 9.21
CA ALA A 248 -15.29 -10.04 8.59
C ALA A 248 -14.10 -10.03 7.60
N LEU A 249 -14.05 -9.06 6.68
CA LEU A 249 -12.96 -8.91 5.70
C LEU A 249 -11.63 -8.65 6.40
N LEU A 250 -11.58 -7.75 7.39
CA LEU A 250 -10.36 -7.44 8.16
C LEU A 250 -9.79 -8.66 8.91
N ARG A 251 -10.62 -9.65 9.24
CA ARG A 251 -10.22 -10.93 9.83
C ARG A 251 -9.90 -12.01 8.80
N SER A 252 -10.27 -11.79 7.54
CA SER A 252 -10.03 -12.72 6.44
C SER A 252 -8.60 -12.60 5.90
N THR A 253 -8.20 -13.62 5.17
CA THR A 253 -7.00 -13.71 4.33
C THR A 253 -7.42 -13.86 2.86
N LEU A 254 -6.48 -14.09 1.95
CA LEU A 254 -6.77 -14.27 0.52
C LEU A 254 -6.66 -15.73 0.06
N ASP A 255 -6.51 -16.70 0.97
CA ASP A 255 -6.24 -18.12 0.65
C ASP A 255 -7.18 -18.69 -0.44
N CYS A 256 -8.50 -18.49 -0.33
CA CYS A 256 -9.46 -18.93 -1.36
C CYS A 256 -9.14 -18.42 -2.77
N LEU A 257 -8.63 -17.19 -2.91
CA LEU A 257 -8.36 -16.56 -4.21
C LEU A 257 -7.12 -17.14 -4.88
N TYR A 258 -6.21 -17.74 -4.12
CA TYR A 258 -5.06 -18.50 -4.62
C TYR A 258 -5.40 -20.00 -4.82
N GLU A 259 -6.52 -20.48 -4.29
CA GLU A 259 -6.95 -21.89 -4.37
C GLU A 259 -8.07 -22.14 -5.40
N ILE A 260 -7.70 -22.71 -6.56
CA ILE A 260 -8.68 -23.14 -7.58
C ILE A 260 -9.77 -24.10 -7.04
N LYS A 261 -9.47 -24.86 -5.99
CA LYS A 261 -10.47 -25.72 -5.32
C LYS A 261 -11.54 -24.89 -4.62
N CYS A 262 -11.14 -23.84 -3.91
CA CYS A 262 -12.07 -22.95 -3.20
C CYS A 262 -12.90 -22.13 -4.21
N LEU A 263 -12.26 -21.54 -5.23
CA LEU A 263 -12.96 -20.81 -6.29
C LEU A 263 -14.03 -21.65 -7.00
N LYS A 264 -13.77 -22.94 -7.24
CA LYS A 264 -14.73 -23.85 -7.88
C LYS A 264 -15.94 -24.23 -7.00
N LEU A 265 -15.93 -23.93 -5.70
CA LEU A 265 -17.12 -24.08 -4.86
C LEU A 265 -18.14 -22.95 -5.10
N LEU A 266 -17.67 -21.75 -5.45
CA LEU A 266 -18.52 -20.55 -5.46
C LEU A 266 -19.68 -20.62 -6.48
N PRO A 267 -19.50 -21.12 -7.73
CA PRO A 267 -20.60 -21.18 -8.72
C PRO A 267 -21.82 -22.01 -8.29
N ASP A 268 -21.65 -22.99 -7.39
CA ASP A 268 -22.75 -23.82 -6.86
C ASP A 268 -23.67 -23.02 -5.91
N TYR A 269 -23.12 -21.97 -5.27
CA TYR A 269 -23.81 -21.17 -4.25
C TYR A 269 -24.17 -19.75 -4.73
N PHE A 270 -23.49 -19.26 -5.77
CA PHE A 270 -23.75 -17.97 -6.42
C PHE A 270 -24.05 -18.22 -7.90
N PRO A 271 -25.30 -18.53 -8.28
CA PRO A 271 -25.63 -18.96 -9.64
C PRO A 271 -25.14 -17.97 -10.71
N ARG A 272 -25.26 -16.67 -10.44
CA ARG A 272 -24.86 -15.56 -11.33
C ARG A 272 -23.39 -15.60 -11.80
N LEU A 273 -22.49 -16.27 -11.06
CA LEU A 273 -21.10 -16.51 -11.52
C LEU A 273 -21.03 -17.28 -12.84
N ASN A 274 -22.11 -17.97 -13.25
CA ASN A 274 -22.19 -18.67 -14.53
C ASN A 274 -22.69 -17.79 -15.71
N TYR A 275 -23.03 -16.51 -15.51
CA TYR A 275 -23.87 -15.73 -16.47
C TYR A 275 -23.20 -14.46 -17.06
N LEU A 276 -21.90 -14.25 -16.86
CA LEU A 276 -21.19 -12.96 -17.03
C LEU A 276 -21.02 -12.37 -18.47
N SER A 277 -21.93 -12.60 -19.43
CA SER A 277 -21.67 -12.28 -20.86
C SER A 277 -22.65 -11.37 -21.63
N PHE A 278 -23.83 -11.01 -21.12
CA PHE A 278 -24.85 -10.30 -21.93
C PHE A 278 -25.75 -9.33 -21.14
N ILE A 279 -25.58 -8.01 -21.33
CA ILE A 279 -26.64 -7.00 -21.10
C ILE A 279 -26.52 -5.87 -22.14
N LEU A 280 -27.35 -5.88 -23.19
CA LEU A 280 -27.67 -4.69 -23.99
C LEU A 280 -29.03 -4.85 -24.69
N HIS A 281 -29.76 -3.74 -24.76
CA HIS A 281 -30.89 -3.40 -25.64
C HIS A 281 -32.37 -3.58 -25.18
N GLU A 282 -33.17 -2.69 -25.77
CA GLU A 282 -34.45 -2.07 -25.40
C GLU A 282 -35.70 -2.98 -25.24
N ILE A 283 -36.71 -2.48 -24.49
CA ILE A 283 -38.10 -2.26 -24.97
C ILE A 283 -38.70 -1.01 -24.27
N SER A 284 -39.57 -0.27 -24.96
CA SER A 284 -40.35 0.87 -24.44
C SER A 284 -41.87 0.58 -24.37
N GLN A 285 -42.64 1.39 -23.62
CA GLN A 285 -44.11 1.38 -23.49
C GLN A 285 -44.73 0.07 -22.93
N ILE A 286 -44.77 -0.12 -21.61
CA ILE A 286 -45.79 0.38 -20.66
C ILE A 286 -47.20 -0.22 -20.87
N ASN A 287 -47.48 -1.27 -20.10
CA ASN A 287 -48.69 -1.42 -19.28
C ASN A 287 -48.23 -2.01 -17.93
N SER A 288 -48.70 -1.47 -16.80
CA SER A 288 -47.90 -1.43 -15.55
C SER A 288 -48.28 -2.48 -14.49
N THR A 289 -47.27 -3.12 -13.85
CA THR A 289 -47.41 -3.97 -12.63
C THR A 289 -46.19 -3.95 -11.65
N SER A 290 -45.53 -2.79 -11.48
CA SER A 290 -44.49 -2.44 -10.47
C SER A 290 -43.08 -3.05 -10.52
N ILE A 291 -42.16 -2.29 -9.91
CA ILE A 291 -40.73 -2.55 -9.71
C ILE A 291 -40.40 -2.17 -8.26
N SER A 292 -39.40 -2.81 -7.65
CA SER A 292 -39.15 -2.73 -6.21
C SER A 292 -37.68 -2.67 -5.80
N CYS A 293 -37.40 -2.03 -4.67
CA CYS A 293 -36.06 -1.66 -4.22
C CYS A 293 -35.92 -1.88 -2.69
N ILE A 294 -34.97 -2.71 -2.24
CA ILE A 294 -34.81 -3.17 -0.85
C ILE A 294 -33.44 -2.75 -0.27
N CYS A 295 -33.47 -1.86 0.73
CA CYS A 295 -32.27 -1.31 1.38
C CYS A 295 -31.43 -2.32 2.18
N ALA A 296 -32.01 -3.49 2.50
CA ALA A 296 -31.34 -4.55 3.24
C ALA A 296 -30.43 -5.45 2.36
N THR A 297 -30.41 -5.21 1.05
CA THR A 297 -29.65 -6.02 0.08
C THR A 297 -28.99 -5.16 -0.99
N ASP A 298 -29.70 -4.17 -1.50
CA ASP A 298 -29.13 -3.14 -2.35
C ASP A 298 -28.97 -1.87 -1.48
N PRO A 299 -27.75 -1.58 -0.99
CA PRO A 299 -27.50 -0.52 -0.01
C PRO A 299 -27.37 0.86 -0.64
N ASP A 300 -27.29 1.01 -1.97
CA ASP A 300 -27.40 2.31 -2.62
C ASP A 300 -28.61 2.44 -3.54
N CYS A 301 -29.24 1.31 -3.92
CA CYS A 301 -30.46 1.12 -4.71
C CYS A 301 -31.13 2.37 -5.22
N GLN A 302 -30.66 2.84 -6.37
CA GLN A 302 -31.09 4.11 -6.94
C GLN A 302 -32.28 3.91 -7.87
N THR A 303 -33.48 3.91 -7.28
CA THR A 303 -34.70 4.10 -8.08
C THR A 303 -34.93 5.59 -8.27
N ALA A 304 -35.25 6.02 -9.50
CA ALA A 304 -36.02 7.25 -9.68
C ALA A 304 -37.17 7.17 -8.70
N ALA A 305 -37.34 8.15 -7.80
CA ALA A 305 -38.30 7.99 -6.72
C ALA A 305 -39.68 7.71 -7.36
N VAL A 306 -40.29 6.60 -6.95
CA VAL A 306 -41.47 6.04 -7.60
C VAL A 306 -42.54 5.78 -6.59
N VAL A 307 -43.75 5.79 -7.12
CA VAL A 307 -44.95 5.80 -6.33
C VAL A 307 -45.94 4.84 -7.00
N TYR A 308 -46.58 4.00 -6.18
CA TYR A 308 -47.20 2.72 -6.57
C TYR A 308 -48.30 2.30 -5.56
N TYR A 309 -49.28 1.45 -5.95
CA TYR A 309 -50.41 0.99 -5.10
C TYR A 309 -50.38 -0.54 -4.86
N SER A 310 -50.70 -1.02 -3.64
CA SER A 310 -50.96 -2.46 -3.39
C SER A 310 -52.33 -2.70 -2.77
N GLY A 311 -53.04 -3.65 -3.36
CA GLY A 311 -53.81 -4.59 -2.58
C GLY A 311 -52.88 -5.62 -1.95
N SER A 312 -52.87 -5.67 -0.63
CA SER A 312 -52.83 -6.88 0.21
C SER A 312 -52.15 -8.17 -0.31
N SER A 313 -51.28 -8.71 0.55
CA SER A 313 -51.19 -10.16 0.80
C SER A 313 -52.56 -10.84 0.62
N VAL A 314 -52.65 -11.85 -0.25
CA VAL A 314 -53.91 -12.34 -0.82
C VAL A 314 -55.07 -12.45 0.17
N ILE A 315 -55.96 -11.48 0.03
CA ILE A 315 -57.35 -11.71 -0.34
C ILE A 315 -57.64 -10.73 -1.51
N SER A 316 -57.23 -10.87 -2.78
CA SER A 316 -56.81 -11.96 -3.68
C SER A 316 -56.50 -11.31 -5.05
N ASP A 317 -55.56 -11.85 -5.84
CA ASP A 317 -55.22 -11.50 -7.25
C ASP A 317 -54.95 -10.02 -7.66
N GLU A 318 -54.00 -9.87 -8.60
CA GLU A 318 -53.73 -8.71 -9.50
C GLU A 318 -52.86 -7.48 -9.08
N VAL A 319 -51.97 -7.12 -10.03
CA VAL A 319 -51.60 -5.77 -10.50
C VAL A 319 -51.14 -4.72 -9.46
N ILE A 320 -49.82 -4.55 -9.34
CA ILE A 320 -49.22 -3.47 -8.54
C ILE A 320 -49.04 -2.22 -9.44
N ASN A 321 -50.01 -1.30 -9.42
CA ASN A 321 -49.98 -0.15 -10.32
C ASN A 321 -48.88 0.86 -9.97
N ILE A 322 -48.01 1.21 -10.94
CA ILE A 322 -47.10 2.36 -10.84
C ILE A 322 -47.89 3.61 -11.23
N ILE A 323 -47.86 4.63 -10.37
CA ILE A 323 -48.74 5.78 -10.48
C ILE A 323 -47.98 7.10 -10.69
N TYR A 324 -46.69 7.17 -10.34
CA TYR A 324 -45.86 8.35 -10.58
C TYR A 324 -44.36 8.04 -10.53
N LYS A 325 -43.58 8.86 -11.24
CA LYS A 325 -42.10 8.89 -11.28
C LYS A 325 -41.62 10.29 -10.98
N LEU A 326 -40.47 10.42 -10.35
CA LEU A 326 -40.03 11.69 -9.76
C LEU A 326 -38.72 12.22 -10.37
N PRO A 327 -38.82 13.12 -11.37
CA PRO A 327 -37.70 13.75 -12.04
C PRO A 327 -36.56 14.24 -11.14
N GLY A 328 -35.36 13.69 -11.31
CA GLY A 328 -34.17 14.18 -10.62
C GLY A 328 -34.11 13.95 -9.10
N LEU A 329 -35.07 13.20 -8.55
CA LEU A 329 -34.99 12.68 -7.19
C LEU A 329 -34.80 11.16 -7.23
N ILE A 330 -33.80 10.73 -6.49
CA ILE A 330 -33.37 9.34 -6.39
C ILE A 330 -33.67 8.86 -4.97
N ARG A 331 -34.49 7.82 -4.87
CA ARG A 331 -34.48 6.97 -3.68
C ARG A 331 -33.26 6.08 -3.84
N GLY A 332 -32.23 6.30 -3.04
CA GLY A 332 -31.14 5.36 -2.79
C GLY A 332 -31.44 4.46 -1.59
N CYS A 333 -30.42 3.79 -1.03
CA CYS A 333 -30.57 2.96 0.17
C CYS A 333 -29.61 3.28 1.33
N LEU A 334 -28.59 4.09 1.08
CA LEU A 334 -27.93 4.93 2.05
C LEU A 334 -28.36 6.38 1.77
N ASN A 335 -28.45 7.17 2.84
CA ASN A 335 -28.98 8.53 2.77
C ASN A 335 -28.02 9.51 2.05
N SER A 336 -26.74 9.14 1.93
CA SER A 336 -25.71 9.89 1.20
C SER A 336 -25.92 9.83 -0.31
N ASP A 337 -26.22 8.66 -0.85
CA ASP A 337 -26.15 8.40 -2.29
C ASP A 337 -27.47 8.75 -2.98
N SER A 338 -28.58 8.57 -2.26
CA SER A 338 -29.87 9.22 -2.55
C SER A 338 -29.71 10.73 -2.82
N LEU A 339 -28.82 11.39 -2.06
CA LEU A 339 -28.61 12.82 -2.05
C LEU A 339 -27.56 13.28 -3.07
N LEU A 340 -26.43 12.57 -3.17
CA LEU A 340 -25.30 12.90 -4.06
C LEU A 340 -25.63 12.74 -5.55
N GLN A 341 -26.60 11.88 -5.89
CA GLN A 341 -26.97 11.59 -7.29
C GLN A 341 -28.35 12.11 -7.71
N SER A 342 -29.12 12.68 -6.78
CA SER A 342 -30.31 13.44 -7.17
C SER A 342 -29.87 14.72 -7.89
N THR A 343 -30.29 14.93 -9.15
CA THR A 343 -30.09 16.22 -9.85
C THR A 343 -30.89 17.36 -9.21
N LEU A 344 -31.75 17.05 -8.23
CA LEU A 344 -32.65 17.94 -7.49
C LEU A 344 -33.65 18.69 -8.38
N GLN A 345 -33.81 18.24 -9.64
CA GLN A 345 -34.63 18.89 -10.65
C GLN A 345 -36.11 19.08 -10.23
N CYS A 346 -36.70 18.12 -9.48
CA CYS A 346 -38.05 18.27 -8.92
C CYS A 346 -38.22 19.43 -7.92
N LEU A 347 -37.12 20.03 -7.42
CA LEU A 347 -37.11 20.98 -6.31
C LEU A 347 -36.90 22.44 -6.75
N TYR A 348 -36.60 22.69 -8.03
CA TYR A 348 -36.38 24.03 -8.57
C TYR A 348 -37.59 24.52 -9.41
N PRO A 349 -38.24 25.66 -9.07
CA PRO A 349 -39.54 26.06 -9.64
C PRO A 349 -39.59 26.20 -11.16
N GLU A 350 -38.45 26.47 -11.78
CA GLU A 350 -38.37 26.91 -13.18
C GLU A 350 -38.17 25.74 -14.17
N SER A 351 -37.97 24.50 -13.68
CA SER A 351 -37.60 23.36 -14.54
C SER A 351 -38.72 22.32 -14.77
N ASN A 352 -39.70 22.20 -13.87
CA ASN A 352 -40.91 21.38 -14.06
C ASN A 352 -41.99 21.71 -12.98
N SER A 353 -43.02 22.50 -13.30
CA SER A 353 -43.90 23.12 -12.29
C SER A 353 -44.69 22.15 -11.39
N ASP A 354 -44.98 20.94 -11.88
CA ASP A 354 -45.97 20.03 -11.27
C ASP A 354 -45.33 18.78 -10.65
N CYS A 355 -44.00 18.61 -10.78
CA CYS A 355 -43.27 17.45 -10.25
C CYS A 355 -43.44 17.31 -8.73
N PHE A 356 -43.24 18.42 -8.02
CA PHE A 356 -43.25 18.48 -6.56
C PHE A 356 -44.63 18.19 -5.94
N ALA A 357 -45.71 18.60 -6.62
CA ALA A 357 -47.08 18.36 -6.15
C ALA A 357 -47.47 16.88 -6.16
N ASN A 358 -46.98 16.11 -7.15
CA ASN A 358 -47.32 14.71 -7.34
C ASN A 358 -46.41 13.74 -6.55
N LEU A 359 -45.16 14.14 -6.25
CA LEU A 359 -44.29 13.50 -5.25
C LEU A 359 -45.04 13.23 -3.94
N MET A 360 -45.76 14.27 -3.51
CA MET A 360 -46.44 14.33 -2.24
C MET A 360 -47.65 13.38 -2.14
N THR A 361 -48.02 12.69 -3.22
CA THR A 361 -49.32 11.99 -3.30
C THR A 361 -49.25 10.47 -3.11
N TYR A 362 -48.27 9.72 -3.66
CA TYR A 362 -48.46 8.26 -3.77
C TYR A 362 -47.35 7.19 -3.51
N THR A 363 -46.38 7.42 -2.61
CA THR A 363 -45.23 6.50 -2.29
C THR A 363 -45.54 5.24 -1.41
N LYS A 364 -45.89 4.03 -1.95
CA LYS A 364 -46.35 2.84 -1.13
C LYS A 364 -45.81 1.33 -1.26
N THR A 365 -45.81 0.53 -2.37
CA THR A 365 -45.83 -1.01 -2.41
C THR A 365 -45.13 -1.81 -3.62
N SER A 366 -45.01 -3.19 -3.75
CA SER A 366 -44.02 -3.89 -4.72
C SER A 366 -43.93 -5.47 -5.01
N TYR A 367 -43.12 -5.98 -6.04
CA TYR A 367 -42.23 -7.26 -6.18
C TYR A 367 -42.26 -8.27 -7.45
N GLY A 368 -41.18 -9.08 -7.81
CA GLY A 368 -41.09 -10.16 -8.92
C GLY A 368 -39.70 -10.90 -9.32
N THR A 369 -39.63 -12.03 -10.13
CA THR A 369 -38.40 -12.93 -10.49
C THR A 369 -38.47 -13.97 -11.73
N TYR A 370 -37.34 -14.55 -12.34
CA TYR A 370 -37.24 -15.67 -13.42
C TYR A 370 -35.86 -16.45 -13.67
N ASN A 371 -35.79 -17.53 -14.54
CA ASN A 371 -34.69 -18.56 -14.77
C ASN A 371 -34.10 -18.73 -16.23
N LEU A 372 -32.83 -19.20 -16.43
CA LEU A 372 -32.24 -19.75 -17.72
C LEU A 372 -30.95 -20.63 -17.51
N ASN A 373 -30.34 -21.23 -18.56
CA ASN A 373 -29.32 -22.32 -18.47
C ASN A 373 -27.98 -21.97 -19.22
N ILE A 374 -26.80 -21.93 -18.56
CA ILE A 374 -25.52 -21.41 -19.14
C ILE A 374 -24.25 -22.20 -18.72
N SER A 375 -23.22 -22.20 -19.58
CA SER A 375 -21.87 -22.76 -19.37
C SER A 375 -21.04 -22.04 -18.30
N ALA A 376 -20.27 -22.79 -17.50
CA ALA A 376 -19.46 -22.26 -16.40
C ALA A 376 -18.36 -21.27 -16.84
N VAL A 377 -18.15 -20.23 -16.03
CA VAL A 377 -17.07 -19.25 -16.19
C VAL A 377 -15.72 -19.87 -15.82
N ASP A 378 -14.69 -19.64 -16.63
CA ASP A 378 -13.32 -20.03 -16.29
C ASP A 378 -12.81 -19.14 -15.15
N LEU A 379 -12.48 -19.77 -14.02
CA LEU A 379 -11.99 -19.12 -12.81
C LEU A 379 -10.50 -19.39 -12.69
N HIS A 380 -9.70 -18.34 -12.79
CA HIS A 380 -8.25 -18.40 -12.58
C HIS A 380 -7.92 -17.88 -11.19
N PRO A 381 -7.12 -18.61 -10.39
CA PRO A 381 -6.64 -18.12 -9.11
C PRO A 381 -5.59 -17.02 -9.30
N LEU A 382 -5.37 -16.23 -8.25
CA LEU A 382 -4.18 -15.39 -8.14
C LEU A 382 -2.91 -16.25 -8.15
N VAL A 383 -1.82 -15.70 -8.68
CA VAL A 383 -0.51 -16.36 -8.72
C VAL A 383 0.39 -15.76 -7.65
N TYR A 384 0.68 -16.52 -6.60
CA TYR A 384 1.65 -16.12 -5.59
C TYR A 384 3.07 -16.39 -6.09
N ASN A 385 3.93 -15.39 -6.01
CA ASN A 385 5.36 -15.52 -6.28
C ASN A 385 6.16 -14.79 -5.19
N PRO A 386 6.89 -15.50 -4.31
CA PRO A 386 7.59 -14.92 -3.16
C PRO A 386 8.75 -13.98 -3.53
N THR A 387 9.17 -13.94 -4.80
CA THR A 387 10.18 -12.97 -5.29
C THR A 387 9.58 -11.62 -5.69
N SER A 388 8.25 -11.51 -5.75
CA SER A 388 7.54 -10.35 -6.32
C SER A 388 6.33 -9.88 -5.54
N SER A 389 5.95 -10.64 -4.50
CA SER A 389 4.92 -10.33 -3.53
C SER A 389 5.46 -10.71 -2.15
N HIS A 390 5.39 -9.80 -1.20
CA HIS A 390 5.86 -10.02 0.18
C HIS A 390 4.72 -10.39 1.15
N PHE A 391 3.48 -10.42 0.66
CA PHE A 391 2.31 -10.90 1.38
C PHE A 391 1.95 -12.33 0.94
N PRO A 392 2.26 -13.36 1.74
CA PRO A 392 1.72 -14.70 1.54
C PRO A 392 0.18 -14.72 1.50
N PRO A 393 -0.45 -15.70 0.79
CA PRO A 393 -1.92 -15.82 0.69
C PRO A 393 -2.68 -15.81 2.03
N ASN A 394 -2.06 -16.34 3.09
CA ASN A 394 -2.60 -16.40 4.45
C ASN A 394 -2.33 -15.14 5.29
N THR A 395 -1.88 -14.05 4.68
CA THR A 395 -1.77 -12.74 5.34
C THR A 395 -3.17 -12.17 5.58
N LEU A 396 -3.41 -11.63 6.76
CA LEU A 396 -4.67 -10.94 7.08
C LEU A 396 -4.84 -9.70 6.19
N ILE A 397 -6.01 -9.54 5.59
CA ILE A 397 -6.34 -8.37 4.76
C ILE A 397 -6.20 -7.07 5.56
N SER A 398 -6.43 -7.10 6.88
CA SER A 398 -6.15 -5.95 7.75
C SER A 398 -4.67 -5.58 7.88
N THR A 399 -3.73 -6.50 7.67
CA THR A 399 -2.30 -6.19 7.56
C THR A 399 -2.02 -5.56 6.20
N ILE A 400 -2.41 -6.25 5.12
CA ILE A 400 -2.20 -5.79 3.73
C ILE A 400 -2.75 -4.37 3.53
N PHE A 401 -3.96 -4.09 4.05
CA PHE A 401 -4.59 -2.77 3.97
C PHE A 401 -3.86 -1.68 4.79
N LYS A 402 -3.36 -1.99 5.99
CA LYS A 402 -2.61 -1.02 6.81
C LYS A 402 -1.28 -0.63 6.18
N GLU A 403 -0.72 -1.54 5.41
CA GLU A 403 0.44 -1.32 4.55
C GLU A 403 0.01 -0.79 3.16
N MET A 404 -1.18 -0.17 3.06
CA MET A 404 -1.72 0.50 1.87
C MET A 404 -1.81 -0.38 0.62
N MET A 405 -2.00 -1.69 0.78
CA MET A 405 -1.93 -2.66 -0.32
C MET A 405 -0.60 -2.60 -1.09
N LEU A 406 0.46 -2.02 -0.53
CA LEU A 406 1.71 -1.74 -1.24
C LEU A 406 2.59 -2.99 -1.28
N GLU A 407 2.96 -3.47 -2.47
CA GLU A 407 3.94 -4.57 -2.61
C GLU A 407 5.37 -4.06 -2.74
N GLN A 408 5.56 -2.99 -3.52
CA GLN A 408 6.86 -2.40 -3.82
C GLN A 408 6.69 -0.89 -4.04
N TRP A 409 7.64 -0.12 -3.51
CA TRP A 409 7.85 1.29 -3.85
C TRP A 409 9.34 1.42 -4.17
N ASN A 410 9.66 1.57 -5.45
CA ASN A 410 11.03 1.73 -5.92
C ASN A 410 11.22 3.20 -6.34
N SER A 411 11.92 3.95 -5.51
CA SER A 411 12.40 5.30 -5.76
C SER A 411 13.79 5.27 -6.40
N SER A 412 14.06 6.16 -7.35
CA SER A 412 15.41 6.40 -7.84
C SER A 412 15.64 7.87 -8.15
N ALA A 413 16.81 8.37 -7.74
CA ALA A 413 17.34 9.66 -8.15
C ALA A 413 18.03 9.56 -9.53
N SER A 414 17.84 10.56 -10.37
CA SER A 414 18.68 10.83 -11.53
C SER A 414 19.76 11.81 -11.09
N TYR A 415 20.97 11.29 -10.83
CA TYR A 415 22.09 12.13 -10.44
C TYR A 415 22.45 13.16 -11.51
N GLU A 416 22.29 12.83 -12.80
CA GLU A 416 22.47 13.74 -13.93
C GLU A 416 21.53 14.95 -13.83
N GLN A 417 20.23 14.72 -13.62
CA GLN A 417 19.23 15.81 -13.49
C GLN A 417 19.44 16.63 -12.21
N PHE A 418 19.87 16.00 -11.11
CA PHE A 418 20.25 16.70 -9.88
C PHE A 418 21.50 17.58 -10.09
N TYR A 419 22.53 17.05 -10.75
CA TYR A 419 23.78 17.75 -11.04
C TYR A 419 23.54 18.97 -11.93
N GLU A 420 22.77 18.81 -13.02
CA GLU A 420 22.35 19.91 -13.90
C GLU A 420 21.53 20.98 -13.15
N SER A 421 20.70 20.56 -12.18
CA SER A 421 19.91 21.49 -11.36
C SER A 421 20.76 22.25 -10.33
N CYS A 422 21.71 21.57 -9.66
CA CYS A 422 22.65 22.21 -8.72
C CYS A 422 23.61 23.16 -9.44
N ALA A 423 24.15 22.77 -10.61
CA ALA A 423 25.05 23.55 -11.45
C ALA A 423 26.19 24.28 -10.67
N PRO A 424 27.12 23.54 -10.03
CA PRO A 424 28.20 24.15 -9.28
C PRO A 424 29.20 24.86 -10.21
N LYS A 425 29.60 26.08 -9.86
CA LYS A 425 30.52 26.90 -10.69
C LYS A 425 31.99 26.68 -10.37
N TYR A 426 32.28 26.35 -9.13
CA TYR A 426 33.63 26.11 -8.63
C TYR A 426 33.57 25.19 -7.42
N CYS A 427 34.69 24.52 -7.13
CA CYS A 427 34.91 23.78 -5.90
C CYS A 427 36.12 24.37 -5.16
N THR A 428 36.11 24.30 -3.84
CA THR A 428 37.26 24.63 -2.99
C THR A 428 37.61 23.43 -2.11
N TYR A 429 38.90 23.20 -1.89
CA TYR A 429 39.38 22.16 -0.98
C TYR A 429 40.68 22.55 -0.28
N HIS A 430 40.97 21.90 0.85
CA HIS A 430 42.19 22.15 1.62
C HIS A 430 43.28 21.11 1.33
N GLN A 431 44.43 21.56 0.85
CA GLN A 431 45.62 20.73 0.71
C GLN A 431 46.64 21.04 1.80
N LYS A 432 47.10 19.98 2.48
CA LYS A 432 48.22 20.03 3.44
C LYS A 432 49.53 20.16 2.67
N ILE A 433 50.14 21.35 2.70
CA ILE A 433 51.45 21.59 2.08
C ILE A 433 52.54 21.35 3.13
N ARG A 434 53.55 20.53 2.79
CA ARG A 434 54.76 20.34 3.59
C ARG A 434 55.86 21.29 3.10
N THR A 435 55.85 22.51 3.61
CA THR A 435 56.96 23.45 3.44
C THR A 435 58.12 23.04 4.36
N LYS A 436 59.33 22.89 3.82
CA LYS A 436 60.54 22.80 4.66
C LYS A 436 60.94 24.21 5.05
N THR A 437 61.00 24.50 6.35
CA THR A 437 61.52 25.80 6.80
C THR A 437 63.01 25.93 6.46
N ILE A 438 63.50 27.15 6.31
CA ILE A 438 64.95 27.43 6.13
C ILE A 438 65.75 26.79 7.28
N VAL A 439 65.19 26.77 8.49
CA VAL A 439 65.77 26.13 9.67
C VAL A 439 65.90 24.62 9.49
N ASP A 440 64.87 23.92 8.99
CA ASP A 440 64.96 22.48 8.73
C ASP A 440 66.00 22.16 7.64
N ILE A 441 66.14 23.01 6.61
CA ILE A 441 67.19 22.87 5.58
C ILE A 441 68.58 23.00 6.22
N LEU A 442 68.81 24.04 7.03
CA LEU A 442 70.08 24.25 7.74
C LEU A 442 70.39 23.10 8.71
N ILE A 443 69.40 22.58 9.44
CA ILE A 443 69.56 21.41 10.32
C ILE A 443 69.94 20.16 9.51
N THR A 444 69.33 19.93 8.34
CA THR A 444 69.74 18.80 7.47
C THR A 444 71.18 18.95 6.95
N LEU A 445 71.61 20.16 6.58
CA LEU A 445 73.00 20.42 6.19
C LEU A 445 73.98 20.22 7.36
N LEU A 446 73.68 20.76 8.54
CA LEU A 446 74.52 20.64 9.74
C LEU A 446 74.64 19.18 10.21
N SER A 447 73.54 18.43 10.21
CA SER A 447 73.55 17.00 10.55
C SER A 447 74.25 16.14 9.49
N MET A 448 74.17 16.49 8.21
CA MET A 448 74.91 15.81 7.14
C MET A 448 76.42 16.07 7.24
N ILE A 449 76.84 17.32 7.52
CA ILE A 449 78.25 17.67 7.75
C ILE A 449 78.78 17.00 9.03
N GLY A 450 78.03 17.06 10.14
CA GLY A 450 78.41 16.43 11.40
C GLY A 450 78.48 14.90 11.31
N GLY A 451 77.47 14.27 10.68
CA GLY A 451 77.46 12.83 10.43
C GLY A 451 78.60 12.37 9.51
N LEU A 452 78.93 13.16 8.47
CA LEU A 452 80.06 12.90 7.59
C LEU A 452 81.38 13.03 8.36
N ALA A 453 81.57 14.06 9.19
CA ALA A 453 82.77 14.26 9.99
C ALA A 453 82.99 13.13 11.01
N VAL A 454 81.95 12.71 11.73
CA VAL A 454 82.00 11.59 12.68
C VAL A 454 82.26 10.26 11.95
N SER A 455 81.59 10.01 10.84
CA SER A 455 81.83 8.82 10.01
C SER A 455 83.27 8.78 9.47
N LEU A 456 83.79 9.92 9.02
CA LEU A 456 85.18 10.05 8.59
C LEU A 456 86.14 9.79 9.75
N HIS A 457 85.88 10.30 10.96
CA HIS A 457 86.71 10.05 12.15
C HIS A 457 86.71 8.59 12.60
N LEU A 458 85.59 7.87 12.45
CA LEU A 458 85.50 6.43 12.70
C LEU A 458 86.22 5.58 11.64
N ILE A 459 86.10 5.95 10.37
CA ILE A 459 86.69 5.18 9.26
C ILE A 459 88.19 5.46 9.10
N THR A 460 88.65 6.69 9.37
CA THR A 460 90.05 7.11 9.23
C THR A 460 91.06 6.18 9.94
N PRO A 461 90.94 5.81 11.23
CA PRO A 461 91.90 4.92 11.88
C PRO A 461 91.93 3.52 11.24
N HIS A 462 90.80 3.00 10.77
CA HIS A 462 90.77 1.73 10.02
C HIS A 462 91.43 1.87 8.65
N PHE A 463 91.16 2.95 7.92
CA PHE A 463 91.74 3.21 6.59
C PHE A 463 93.25 3.46 6.65
N VAL A 464 93.72 4.21 7.67
CA VAL A 464 95.15 4.41 7.95
C VAL A 464 95.82 3.09 8.32
N LYS A 465 95.21 2.26 9.19
CA LYS A 465 95.75 0.93 9.55
C LYS A 465 95.82 -0.01 8.34
N PHE A 466 94.83 0.05 7.45
CA PHE A 466 94.82 -0.68 6.17
C PHE A 466 95.96 -0.23 5.24
N LEU A 467 96.14 1.09 5.06
CA LEU A 467 97.26 1.66 4.27
C LEU A 467 98.64 1.35 4.88
N PHE A 468 98.76 1.31 6.21
CA PHE A 468 100.00 0.96 6.89
C PHE A 468 100.34 -0.52 6.70
N ASN A 469 99.36 -1.42 6.83
CA ASN A 469 99.52 -2.84 6.54
C ASN A 469 99.93 -3.07 5.07
N LEU A 470 99.32 -2.35 4.11
CA LEU A 470 99.72 -2.39 2.70
C LEU A 470 101.18 -1.94 2.48
N ARG A 471 101.68 -0.95 3.22
CA ARG A 471 103.09 -0.51 3.14
C ARG A 471 104.09 -1.49 3.76
N VAL A 472 103.69 -2.24 4.78
CA VAL A 472 104.55 -3.29 5.39
C VAL A 472 104.65 -4.53 4.49
N MET A 473 103.70 -4.73 3.59
CA MET A 473 103.62 -5.91 2.71
C MET A 473 104.31 -5.75 1.34
N ILE A 474 105.13 -4.69 1.13
CA ILE A 474 105.93 -4.49 -0.09
C ILE A 474 107.42 -4.76 0.20
N PRO A 475 108.00 -5.90 -0.25
CA PRO A 475 109.39 -6.25 0.06
C PRO A 475 110.41 -5.49 -0.82
N LYS A 476 111.49 -5.00 -0.22
CA LYS A 476 112.74 -4.69 -0.95
C LYS A 476 113.35 -5.99 -1.51
N ARG A 477 113.28 -6.27 -2.81
CA ARG A 477 114.13 -7.29 -3.48
C ARG A 477 114.21 -7.15 -5.01
N LYS A 478 115.25 -6.46 -5.48
CA LYS A 478 116.07 -6.84 -6.66
C LYS A 478 117.52 -6.46 -6.30
N GLN A 479 118.30 -7.43 -5.83
CA GLN A 479 119.17 -8.31 -6.62
C GLN A 479 120.50 -7.64 -7.00
N GLN A 480 121.54 -7.92 -6.21
CA GLN A 480 122.89 -8.07 -6.74
C GLN A 480 123.03 -9.50 -7.27
N GLN A 481 123.37 -9.66 -8.55
CA GLN A 481 123.87 -10.91 -9.11
C GLN A 481 125.31 -10.69 -9.57
N GLN A 482 126.24 -10.92 -8.63
CA GLN A 482 127.64 -11.24 -8.88
C GLN A 482 128.11 -12.20 -7.78
N GLN A 483 127.63 -13.45 -7.81
CA GLN A 483 128.26 -14.62 -7.16
C GLN A 483 127.43 -15.88 -7.43
N GLN A 484 128.05 -16.88 -8.08
CA GLN A 484 127.56 -18.25 -8.22
C GLN A 484 128.78 -19.18 -8.23
N GLN A 485 128.84 -20.13 -7.30
CA GLN A 485 129.75 -21.27 -7.34
C GLN A 485 129.22 -22.37 -6.42
N GLY A 486 129.34 -23.63 -6.83
CA GLY A 486 128.99 -24.80 -6.00
C GLY A 486 127.85 -25.66 -6.58
N ASN A 487 128.10 -26.34 -7.70
CA ASN A 487 127.35 -27.53 -8.08
C ASN A 487 127.97 -28.74 -7.38
N HIS A 488 127.16 -29.55 -6.71
CA HIS A 488 126.88 -30.90 -7.18
C HIS A 488 125.58 -31.48 -6.60
#